data_AF-A0A3D4JXM3-F1
#
_entry.id   AF-A0A3D4JXM3-F1
#
_cell.length_a   1.000
_cell.length_b   1.000
_cell.length_c   1.000
_cell.angle_alpha   90.00
_cell.angle_beta   90.00
_cell.angle_gamma   90.00
#
_symmetry.space_group_name_H-M   'P 1'
#
loop_
_entity.id
_entity.type
_entity.pdbx_description
1 polymer ?
#
loop_
_entity_poly.entity_id
_entity_poly.type
_entity_poly.pdbx_seq_one_letter_code
_entity_poly.pdbx_strand_id
1 'polypeptide(L)'
;MKKIILLIAMFSAIIVIAQVGINTQNPQGIFNIDGEKNNPSSGSPTASQQLDDFTVKSDGSIGIGTTTPQNKLEINSGITDKSGVRLTNVKNNTIAGALPLAVDSNGDVVKSIGAVGTVFIAKVLPDATVGAGFVYLPLQPLS
;
A
#
# COMPACT_ATOMS: atom_id res chain seq x y z
N MET A 1 44.28 -25.50 28.63
CA MET A 1 43.36 -26.00 27.58
C MET A 1 41.89 -25.98 28.02
N LYS A 2 41.48 -26.72 29.06
CA LYS A 2 40.07 -26.75 29.54
C LYS A 2 39.48 -25.37 29.90
N LYS A 3 40.26 -24.50 30.56
CA LYS A 3 39.84 -23.14 30.93
C LYS A 3 39.69 -22.18 29.73
N ILE A 4 40.48 -22.41 28.66
CA ILE A 4 40.43 -21.62 27.41
C ILE A 4 39.21 -22.03 26.59
N ILE A 5 38.89 -23.33 26.53
CA ILE A 5 37.67 -23.85 25.89
C ILE A 5 36.42 -23.28 26.56
N LEU A 6 36.40 -23.20 27.90
CA LEU A 6 35.29 -22.60 28.65
C LEU A 6 35.13 -21.10 28.35
N LEU A 7 36.24 -20.38 28.21
CA LEU A 7 36.24 -18.94 27.88
C LEU A 7 35.73 -18.67 26.47
N ILE A 8 36.10 -19.51 25.49
CA ILE A 8 35.62 -19.43 24.10
C ILE A 8 34.11 -19.75 24.04
N ALA A 9 33.64 -20.77 24.78
CA ALA A 9 32.23 -21.11 24.87
C ALA A 9 31.36 -20.03 25.54
N MET A 10 31.92 -19.27 26.49
CA MET A 10 31.24 -18.12 27.10
C MET A 10 31.25 -16.87 26.19
N PHE A 11 32.28 -16.70 25.35
CA PHE A 11 32.33 -15.63 24.34
C PHE A 11 31.52 -15.94 23.08
N SER A 12 31.20 -17.19 22.75
CA SER A 12 30.31 -17.52 21.64
C SER A 12 28.83 -17.20 21.90
N ALA A 13 28.47 -16.83 23.14
CA ALA A 13 27.12 -16.43 23.53
C ALA A 13 26.80 -14.95 23.25
N ILE A 14 27.66 -14.23 22.52
CA ILE A 14 27.44 -12.83 22.17
C ILE A 14 26.32 -12.74 21.13
N ILE A 15 25.15 -12.27 21.58
CA ILE A 15 24.05 -11.66 20.83
C ILE A 15 23.80 -12.33 19.47
N VAL A 16 23.20 -13.52 19.50
CA VAL A 16 22.49 -14.00 18.31
C VAL A 16 21.29 -13.07 18.16
N ILE A 17 21.33 -12.11 17.23
CA ILE A 17 20.10 -11.51 16.74
C ILE A 17 19.37 -12.65 16.04
N ALA A 18 18.53 -13.35 16.78
CA ALA A 18 17.80 -14.49 16.25
C ALA A 18 16.64 -13.95 15.42
N GLN A 19 16.76 -14.08 14.11
CA GLN A 19 15.61 -13.95 13.22
C GLN A 19 14.58 -15.03 13.57
N VAL A 20 13.30 -14.68 13.52
CA VAL A 20 12.18 -15.61 13.73
C VAL A 20 11.60 -15.99 12.37
N GLY A 21 11.73 -17.25 11.98
CA GLY A 21 11.10 -17.82 10.79
C GLY A 21 9.94 -18.72 11.16
N ILE A 22 8.80 -18.57 10.48
CA ILE A 22 7.71 -19.54 10.46
C ILE A 22 7.67 -20.12 9.05
N ASN A 23 7.75 -21.45 8.94
CA ASN A 23 7.78 -22.18 7.67
C ASN A 23 8.91 -21.79 6.71
N THR A 24 9.95 -21.08 7.17
CA THR A 24 11.16 -20.84 6.39
C THR A 24 12.40 -21.11 7.23
N GLN A 25 13.38 -21.79 6.64
CA GLN A 25 14.70 -22.02 7.26
C GLN A 25 15.66 -20.84 7.02
N ASN A 26 15.26 -19.92 6.15
CA ASN A 26 16.07 -18.81 5.68
C ASN A 26 15.24 -17.51 5.71
N PRO A 27 14.95 -16.97 6.91
CA PRO A 27 14.21 -15.71 7.05
C PRO A 27 14.95 -14.56 6.35
N GLN A 28 14.22 -13.73 5.58
CA GLN A 28 14.77 -12.57 4.86
C GLN A 28 14.78 -11.27 5.68
N GLY A 29 14.35 -11.34 6.94
CA GLY A 29 14.21 -10.24 7.88
C GLY A 29 14.27 -10.74 9.33
N ILE A 30 13.93 -9.87 10.29
CA ILE A 30 13.92 -10.23 11.71
C ILE A 30 12.72 -11.11 12.07
N PHE A 31 11.64 -11.02 11.30
CA PHE A 31 10.48 -11.90 11.39
C PHE A 31 9.96 -12.20 9.99
N ASN A 32 9.90 -13.49 9.62
CA ASN A 32 9.40 -13.94 8.33
C ASN A 32 8.42 -15.09 8.48
N ILE A 33 7.28 -15.00 7.81
CA ILE A 33 6.32 -16.09 7.64
C ILE A 33 6.29 -16.42 6.15
N ASP A 34 6.53 -17.68 5.82
CA ASP A 34 6.41 -18.23 4.47
C ASP A 34 5.15 -19.12 4.43
N GLY A 35 4.13 -18.69 3.71
CA GLY A 35 2.83 -19.36 3.71
C GLY A 35 2.90 -20.78 3.15
N GLU A 36 3.67 -20.97 2.07
CA GLU A 36 3.73 -22.23 1.32
C GLU A 36 4.94 -23.09 1.68
N LYS A 37 5.84 -22.61 2.55
CA LYS A 37 7.13 -23.25 2.87
C LYS A 37 7.97 -23.47 1.62
N ASN A 38 7.91 -22.54 0.68
CA ASN A 38 8.54 -22.67 -0.63
C ASN A 38 9.85 -21.87 -0.74
N ASN A 39 10.23 -21.09 0.28
CA ASN A 39 11.48 -20.34 0.28
C ASN A 39 12.71 -21.26 0.25
N PRO A 40 13.76 -20.89 -0.50
CA PRO A 40 14.98 -21.68 -0.57
C PRO A 40 15.68 -21.69 0.79
N SER A 41 16.33 -22.81 1.13
CA SER A 41 17.09 -22.97 2.38
C SER A 41 18.30 -22.03 2.50
N SER A 42 18.67 -21.32 1.42
CA SER A 42 19.67 -20.25 1.41
C SER A 42 19.41 -19.28 0.25
N GLY A 43 20.00 -18.09 0.31
CA GLY A 43 19.82 -17.05 -0.72
C GLY A 43 18.51 -16.27 -0.60
N SER A 44 18.10 -15.58 -1.66
CA SER A 44 16.83 -14.84 -1.70
C SER A 44 15.75 -15.64 -2.42
N PRO A 45 14.49 -15.62 -1.94
CA PRO A 45 13.38 -16.21 -2.67
C PRO A 45 13.13 -15.53 -4.01
N THR A 46 12.61 -16.30 -4.98
CA THR A 46 12.13 -15.78 -6.26
C THR A 46 10.92 -14.87 -6.05
N ALA A 47 10.64 -14.00 -7.01
CA ALA A 47 9.49 -13.08 -6.92
C ALA A 47 8.16 -13.80 -6.69
N SER A 48 7.99 -15.02 -7.21
CA SER A 48 6.77 -15.81 -7.01
C SER A 48 6.68 -16.40 -5.61
N GLN A 49 7.79 -16.88 -5.05
CA GLN A 49 7.84 -17.40 -3.68
C GLN A 49 7.55 -16.29 -2.67
N GLN A 50 8.09 -15.09 -2.90
CA GLN A 50 7.83 -13.94 -2.01
C GLN A 50 6.36 -13.54 -1.91
N LEU A 51 5.49 -13.92 -2.87
CA LEU A 51 4.08 -13.49 -2.88
C LEU A 51 3.26 -14.03 -1.71
N ASP A 52 3.70 -15.14 -1.10
CA ASP A 52 3.08 -15.71 0.10
C ASP A 52 3.80 -15.33 1.40
N ASP A 53 4.85 -14.51 1.31
CA ASP A 53 5.65 -14.10 2.46
C ASP A 53 5.06 -12.88 3.19
N PHE A 54 5.17 -12.91 4.52
CA PHE A 54 5.10 -11.73 5.38
C PHE A 54 6.48 -11.52 6.01
N THR A 55 7.07 -10.32 5.83
CA THR A 55 8.43 -10.00 6.28
C THR A 55 8.46 -8.72 7.10
N VAL A 56 9.18 -8.72 8.23
CA VAL A 56 9.56 -7.52 8.98
C VAL A 56 11.08 -7.40 8.97
N LYS A 57 11.59 -6.23 8.56
CA LYS A 57 13.01 -5.90 8.51
C LYS A 57 13.48 -5.25 9.82
N SER A 58 14.78 -5.25 10.06
CA SER A 58 15.38 -4.68 11.28
C SER A 58 15.22 -3.16 11.40
N ASP A 59 14.95 -2.47 10.29
CA ASP A 59 14.61 -1.04 10.26
C ASP A 59 13.12 -0.77 10.52
N GLY A 60 12.33 -1.82 10.79
CA GLY A 60 10.89 -1.77 11.04
C GLY A 60 10.02 -1.74 9.78
N SER A 61 10.60 -1.89 8.59
CA SER A 61 9.82 -1.95 7.34
C SER A 61 9.14 -3.31 7.20
N ILE A 62 7.86 -3.31 6.80
CA ILE A 62 7.02 -4.51 6.67
C ILE A 62 6.71 -4.76 5.19
N GLY A 63 6.95 -5.98 4.72
CA GLY A 63 6.59 -6.45 3.39
C GLY A 63 5.52 -7.55 3.46
N ILE A 64 4.50 -7.45 2.61
CA ILE A 64 3.56 -8.54 2.32
C ILE A 64 3.67 -8.82 0.83
N GLY A 65 4.01 -10.04 0.46
CA GLY A 65 4.29 -10.36 -0.94
C GLY A 65 5.66 -9.87 -1.45
N THR A 66 6.52 -9.37 -0.56
CA THR A 66 7.87 -8.86 -0.85
C THR A 66 8.76 -8.98 0.38
N THR A 67 10.03 -9.31 0.16
CA THR A 67 11.07 -9.41 1.22
C THR A 67 11.99 -8.19 1.25
N THR A 68 11.82 -7.27 0.30
CA THR A 68 12.64 -6.05 0.14
C THR A 68 11.76 -4.81 0.05
N PRO A 69 10.95 -4.51 1.08
CA PRO A 69 10.09 -3.33 1.07
C PRO A 69 10.93 -2.06 0.93
N GLN A 70 10.55 -1.19 -0.01
CA GLN A 70 11.15 0.12 -0.26
C GLN A 70 10.50 1.24 0.56
N ASN A 71 9.37 0.94 1.21
CA ASN A 71 8.66 1.82 2.14
C ASN A 71 8.37 1.11 3.47
N LYS A 72 7.94 1.86 4.49
CA LYS A 72 7.64 1.29 5.82
C LYS A 72 6.62 0.17 5.80
N LEU A 73 5.67 0.21 4.87
CA LEU A 73 4.77 -0.89 4.57
C LEU A 73 4.66 -1.00 3.05
N GLU A 74 5.01 -2.16 2.50
CA GLU A 74 4.84 -2.46 1.08
C GLU A 74 4.05 -3.76 0.93
N ILE A 75 3.02 -3.72 0.08
CA ILE A 75 2.15 -4.86 -0.20
C ILE A 75 2.15 -5.09 -1.71
N ASN A 76 2.81 -6.16 -2.14
CA ASN A 76 2.85 -6.60 -3.52
C ASN A 76 1.78 -7.67 -3.75
N SER A 77 0.80 -7.37 -4.59
CA SER A 77 -0.29 -8.31 -4.91
C SER A 77 0.11 -9.43 -5.88
N GLY A 78 1.27 -9.29 -6.55
CA GLY A 78 1.71 -10.16 -7.63
C GLY A 78 0.88 -10.04 -8.92
N ILE A 79 -0.09 -9.13 -8.97
CA ILE A 79 -1.03 -8.97 -10.09
C ILE A 79 -1.02 -7.52 -10.56
N THR A 80 -0.70 -7.31 -11.84
CA THR A 80 -0.74 -6.01 -12.50
C THR A 80 -2.11 -5.35 -12.33
N ASP A 81 -2.13 -4.05 -12.02
CA ASP A 81 -3.33 -3.24 -11.83
C ASP A 81 -4.27 -3.71 -10.70
N LYS A 82 -3.79 -4.52 -9.76
CA LYS A 82 -4.56 -4.96 -8.59
C LYS A 82 -3.88 -4.54 -7.30
N SER A 83 -4.58 -3.76 -6.48
CA SER A 83 -4.11 -3.42 -5.14
C SER A 83 -4.05 -4.67 -4.24
N GLY A 84 -2.99 -4.77 -3.42
CA GLY A 84 -2.87 -5.78 -2.39
C GLY A 84 -3.74 -5.53 -1.15
N VAL A 85 -4.43 -4.39 -1.07
CA VAL A 85 -5.25 -3.98 0.08
C VAL A 85 -6.73 -3.93 -0.30
N ARG A 86 -7.59 -4.54 0.52
CA ARG A 86 -9.06 -4.44 0.38
C ARG A 86 -9.72 -4.10 1.72
N LEU A 87 -10.52 -3.03 1.72
CA LEU A 87 -11.31 -2.57 2.86
C LEU A 87 -12.77 -2.98 2.69
N THR A 88 -13.20 -4.10 3.30
CA THR A 88 -14.51 -4.75 3.00
C THR A 88 -15.73 -4.10 3.65
N ASN A 89 -15.53 -3.27 4.69
CA ASN A 89 -16.61 -2.57 5.42
C ASN A 89 -16.54 -1.05 5.30
N VAL A 90 -15.74 -0.53 4.36
CA VAL A 90 -15.83 0.85 3.89
C VAL A 90 -16.88 0.88 2.78
N LYS A 91 -18.13 0.63 3.17
CA LYS A 91 -19.27 0.76 2.25
C LYS A 91 -19.32 2.22 1.84
N ASN A 92 -19.44 2.50 0.53
CA ASN A 92 -19.62 3.83 -0.02
C ASN A 92 -20.80 4.47 0.71
N ASN A 93 -20.51 5.21 1.78
CA ASN A 93 -21.53 5.58 2.73
C ASN A 93 -22.26 6.74 2.07
N THR A 94 -23.47 6.48 1.58
CA THR A 94 -24.42 7.48 1.08
C THR A 94 -24.91 8.41 2.20
N ILE A 95 -24.07 8.71 3.19
CA ILE A 95 -24.26 9.88 4.05
C ILE A 95 -23.94 11.07 3.15
N ALA A 96 -24.93 11.92 2.91
CA ALA A 96 -24.71 13.21 2.30
C ALA A 96 -23.53 13.91 3.02
N GLY A 97 -22.43 14.15 2.30
CA GLY A 97 -21.21 14.78 2.83
C GLY A 97 -20.04 13.85 3.16
N ALA A 98 -20.15 12.53 2.95
CA ALA A 98 -18.99 11.64 3.05
C ALA A 98 -18.14 11.70 1.77
N LEU A 99 -16.85 11.97 1.93
CA LEU A 99 -15.85 12.03 0.87
C LEU A 99 -15.28 10.62 0.58
N PRO A 100 -15.20 10.15 -0.69
CA PRO A 100 -14.48 8.91 -1.01
C PRO A 100 -13.01 8.97 -0.56
N LEU A 101 -12.39 7.80 -0.35
CA LEU A 101 -10.93 7.74 -0.16
C LEU A 101 -10.25 7.96 -1.52
N ALA A 102 -9.19 8.76 -1.56
CA ALA A 102 -8.29 8.88 -2.70
C ALA A 102 -6.83 8.88 -2.22
N VAL A 103 -5.92 9.00 -3.18
CA VAL A 103 -4.49 9.14 -2.93
C VAL A 103 -4.06 10.52 -3.44
N ASP A 104 -3.31 11.28 -2.64
CA ASP A 104 -2.78 12.58 -3.05
C ASP A 104 -1.48 12.45 -3.88
N SER A 105 -0.86 13.57 -4.26
CA SER A 105 0.37 13.56 -5.06
C SER A 105 1.59 12.96 -4.35
N ASN A 106 1.53 12.81 -3.02
CA ASN A 106 2.59 12.24 -2.21
C ASN A 106 2.37 10.75 -1.92
N GLY A 107 1.22 10.20 -2.33
CA GLY A 107 0.87 8.81 -2.05
C GLY A 107 0.05 8.62 -0.77
N ASP A 108 -0.35 9.70 -0.09
CA ASP A 108 -1.11 9.61 1.16
C ASP A 108 -2.58 9.30 0.89
N VAL A 109 -3.18 8.42 1.71
CA VAL A 109 -4.62 8.14 1.64
C VAL A 109 -5.39 9.30 2.27
N VAL A 110 -6.03 10.09 1.41
CA VAL A 110 -6.81 11.26 1.79
C VAL A 110 -8.30 11.02 1.59
N LYS A 111 -9.12 11.87 2.22
CA LYS A 111 -10.53 12.01 1.87
C LYS A 111 -10.63 12.95 0.67
N SER A 112 -11.13 12.48 -0.47
CA SER A 112 -11.27 13.25 -1.69
C SER A 112 -12.68 13.78 -1.87
N ILE A 113 -12.78 15.04 -2.26
CA ILE A 113 -13.98 15.59 -2.89
C ILE A 113 -14.01 14.95 -4.28
N GLY A 114 -14.96 14.04 -4.51
CA GLY A 114 -15.13 13.42 -5.82
C GLY A 114 -15.06 14.49 -6.90
N ALA A 115 -14.29 14.23 -7.97
CA ALA A 115 -13.97 15.22 -9.00
C ALA A 115 -15.20 16.07 -9.36
N VAL A 116 -15.18 17.35 -8.98
CA VAL A 116 -16.21 18.30 -9.42
C VAL A 116 -15.82 18.69 -10.84
N GLY A 117 -16.18 17.84 -11.80
CA GLY A 117 -15.79 17.95 -13.21
C GLY A 117 -16.11 19.30 -13.84
N THR A 118 -17.13 20.01 -13.32
CA THR A 118 -17.39 21.42 -13.60
C THR A 118 -18.18 22.02 -12.44
N VAL A 119 -17.66 23.05 -11.77
CA VAL A 119 -18.55 24.03 -11.12
C VAL A 119 -19.06 24.90 -12.27
N PHE A 120 -20.28 24.63 -12.75
CA PHE A 120 -20.96 25.58 -13.62
C PHE A 120 -21.30 26.83 -12.79
N ILE A 121 -20.37 27.78 -12.69
CA ILE A 121 -20.74 29.15 -12.34
C ILE A 121 -21.25 29.77 -13.63
N ALA A 122 -22.51 29.50 -13.98
CA ALA A 122 -23.19 30.38 -14.91
C ALA A 122 -23.26 31.75 -14.22
N LYS A 123 -22.42 32.70 -14.64
CA LYS A 123 -22.59 34.10 -14.25
C LYS A 123 -23.92 34.54 -14.87
N VAL A 124 -24.99 34.46 -14.07
CA VAL A 124 -26.27 35.09 -14.41
C VAL A 124 -25.99 36.58 -14.43
N LEU A 125 -25.79 37.13 -15.62
CA LEU A 125 -25.93 38.56 -15.83
C LEU A 125 -27.43 38.86 -15.74
N PRO A 126 -27.86 39.90 -15.01
CA PRO A 126 -29.25 40.33 -15.06
C PRO A 126 -29.59 40.67 -16.51
N ASP A 127 -30.47 39.88 -17.11
CA ASP A 127 -31.01 40.17 -18.43
C ASP A 127 -31.99 41.34 -18.29
N ALA A 128 -31.62 42.49 -18.85
CA ALA A 128 -32.45 43.68 -18.84
C ALA A 128 -33.65 43.60 -19.82
N THR A 129 -33.92 42.44 -20.43
CA THR A 129 -34.74 42.39 -21.65
C THR A 129 -35.79 41.29 -21.75
N VAL A 130 -35.87 40.28 -20.88
CA VAL A 130 -36.85 39.19 -21.09
C VAL A 130 -37.71 38.91 -19.87
N GLY A 131 -38.93 39.45 -19.89
CA GLY A 131 -40.06 38.82 -19.23
C GLY A 131 -40.31 37.43 -19.82
N ALA A 132 -40.37 36.44 -18.93
CA ALA A 132 -40.87 35.07 -19.16
C ALA A 132 -40.28 34.30 -20.35
N GLY A 133 -39.14 33.62 -20.14
CA GLY A 133 -38.80 32.40 -20.89
C GLY A 133 -37.32 32.27 -21.24
N PHE A 134 -36.66 31.25 -20.70
CA PHE A 134 -35.33 30.86 -21.15
C PHE A 134 -35.43 30.17 -22.51
N VAL A 135 -34.79 30.74 -23.54
CA VAL A 135 -34.58 30.08 -24.84
C VAL A 135 -33.17 29.50 -24.85
N TYR A 136 -33.04 28.18 -24.89
CA TYR A 136 -31.77 27.53 -25.17
C TYR A 136 -31.47 27.68 -26.68
N LEU A 137 -30.42 28.43 -27.05
CA LEU A 137 -29.92 28.42 -28.42
C LEU A 137 -29.15 27.12 -28.68
N PRO A 138 -29.35 26.45 -29.84
CA PRO A 138 -28.55 25.29 -30.21
C PRO A 138 -27.08 25.67 -30.43
N LEU A 139 -26.17 24.82 -29.96
CA LEU A 139 -24.73 24.96 -30.17
C LEU A 139 -24.42 25.00 -31.66
N GLN A 140 -23.79 26.08 -32.13
CA GLN A 140 -23.18 26.11 -33.46
C GLN A 140 -21.74 25.58 -33.38
N PRO A 141 -21.28 24.74 -34.33
CA PRO A 141 -19.89 24.33 -34.38
C PRO A 141 -18.99 25.55 -34.65
N LEU A 142 -17.86 25.65 -33.95
CA LEU A 142 -16.81 26.59 -34.33
C LEU A 142 -16.29 26.23 -35.73
N SER A 143 -16.24 27.22 -36.62
CA SER A 143 -15.43 27.20 -37.85
C SER A 143 -13.95 27.37 -37.53
#